data_AF-A0A9P5WB17-F1
#
_entry.id   AF-A0A9P5WB17-F1
#
_cell.length_a   1.000
_cell.length_b   1.000
_cell.length_c   1.000
_cell.angle_alpha   90.00
_cell.angle_beta   90.00
_cell.angle_gamma   90.00
#
_symmetry.space_group_name_H-M   'P 1'
#
loop_
_entity.id
_entity.type
_entity.pdbx_description
1 polymer ?
#
loop_
_entity_poly.entity_id
_entity_poly.type
_entity_poly.pdbx_seq_one_letter_code
_entity_poly.pdbx_strand_id
1 'polypeptide(L)'
;TTDHAFFALFALFLATGAVSLIYYKLKDQDQENVTLLERIVLHVPFSLYHAWIFALLIVNVFAVVSPIHEDGPSVFQIVLSIAGLCFIASTVIGYIEYKQGDVAGALVLSWYLFGVFAYQDQPTIHWTSLGLCIAVTAYTLKPLVLRLFGRQTGETAPLLG
;
A
#
# COMPACT_ATOMS: atom_id res chain seq x y z
N THR A 1 27.84 -7.46 7.08
CA THR A 1 26.69 -7.30 6.15
C THR A 1 25.61 -6.38 6.72
N THR A 2 25.47 -6.26 8.05
CA THR A 2 24.53 -5.37 8.75
C THR A 2 24.77 -3.88 8.52
N ASP A 3 26.02 -3.43 8.39
CA ASP A 3 26.34 -2.01 8.27
C ASP A 3 25.74 -1.39 7.00
N HIS A 4 25.83 -2.09 5.87
CA HIS A 4 25.23 -1.64 4.61
C HIS A 4 23.69 -1.60 4.67
N ALA A 5 23.07 -2.52 5.41
CA ALA A 5 21.61 -2.52 5.60
C ALA A 5 21.15 -1.32 6.45
N PHE A 6 21.91 -0.94 7.47
CA PHE A 6 21.64 0.28 8.25
C PHE A 6 21.77 1.56 7.42
N PHE A 7 22.85 1.68 6.62
CA PHE A 7 23.00 2.83 5.72
C PHE A 7 21.89 2.90 4.66
N ALA A 8 21.51 1.75 4.09
CA ALA A 8 20.40 1.68 3.13
C ALA A 8 19.08 2.08 3.79
N LEU A 9 18.81 1.61 5.01
CA LEU A 9 17.61 1.98 5.78
C LEU A 9 17.57 3.48 6.05
N PHE A 10 18.69 4.08 6.46
CA PHE A 10 18.78 5.52 6.70
C PHE A 10 18.53 6.33 5.42
N ALA A 11 19.16 5.94 4.31
CA ALA A 11 18.94 6.59 3.01
C ALA A 11 17.47 6.47 2.55
N LEU A 12 16.86 5.29 2.73
CA LEU A 12 15.45 5.05 2.41
C LEU A 12 14.52 5.87 3.29
N PHE A 13 14.85 6.08 4.57
CA PHE A 13 14.04 6.91 5.45
C PHE A 13 14.01 8.36 4.96
N LEU A 14 15.17 8.92 4.60
CA LEU A 14 15.27 10.26 4.02
C LEU A 14 14.54 10.37 2.67
N ALA A 15 14.74 9.39 1.78
CA ALA A 15 14.08 9.35 0.48
C ALA A 15 12.55 9.23 0.62
N THR A 16 12.07 8.37 1.52
CA THR A 16 10.64 8.23 1.82
C THR A 16 10.07 9.56 2.31
N GLY A 17 10.75 10.24 3.25
CA GLY A 17 10.33 11.56 3.73
C GLY A 17 10.24 12.60 2.62
N ALA A 18 11.24 12.68 1.73
CA ALA A 18 11.21 13.59 0.59
C ALA A 18 10.05 13.29 -0.38
N VAL A 19 9.82 12.02 -0.69
CA VAL A 19 8.71 11.59 -1.56
C VAL A 19 7.36 11.86 -0.91
N SER A 20 7.22 11.60 0.39
CA SER A 20 5.99 11.92 1.14
C SER A 20 5.69 13.42 1.08
N LEU A 21 6.69 14.30 1.22
CA LEU A 21 6.48 15.74 1.09
C LEU A 21 5.98 16.13 -0.30
N ILE A 22 6.55 15.57 -1.36
CA ILE A 22 6.10 15.81 -2.74
C ILE A 22 4.68 15.28 -2.93
N TYR A 23 4.41 14.06 -2.50
CA TYR A 23 3.11 13.41 -2.59
C TYR A 23 2.02 14.24 -1.89
N TYR A 24 2.25 14.68 -0.65
CA TYR A 24 1.28 15.50 0.08
C TYR A 24 1.07 16.87 -0.57
N LYS A 25 2.13 17.54 -1.00
CA LYS A 25 2.01 18.82 -1.71
C LYS A 25 1.18 18.68 -3.00
N LEU A 26 1.38 17.59 -3.73
CA LEU A 26 0.64 17.31 -4.97
C LEU A 26 -0.83 16.95 -4.72
N LYS A 27 -1.09 16.31 -3.57
CA LYS A 27 -2.43 15.94 -3.11
C LYS A 27 -3.24 17.15 -2.64
N ASP A 28 -2.57 18.08 -1.97
CA ASP A 28 -3.18 19.32 -1.46
C ASP A 28 -3.51 20.33 -2.56
N GLN A 29 -2.90 20.19 -3.74
CA GLN A 29 -3.30 20.97 -4.92
C GLN A 29 -4.73 20.59 -5.34
N ASP A 30 -5.51 21.63 -5.63
CA ASP A 30 -6.96 21.63 -5.81
C ASP A 30 -7.42 20.55 -6.82
N GLN A 31 -7.79 19.37 -6.29
CA GLN A 31 -8.13 18.17 -7.07
C GLN A 31 -9.38 18.37 -7.95
N GLU A 32 -10.21 19.37 -7.65
CA GLU A 32 -11.49 19.63 -8.33
C GLU A 32 -11.32 20.15 -9.76
N ASN A 33 -10.17 20.76 -10.08
CA ASN A 33 -9.89 21.33 -11.41
C ASN A 33 -8.85 20.55 -12.21
N VAL A 34 -8.40 19.39 -11.72
CA VAL A 34 -7.35 18.59 -12.37
C VAL A 34 -7.93 17.80 -13.52
N THR A 35 -7.36 17.99 -14.71
CA THR A 35 -7.76 17.21 -15.90
C THR A 35 -7.42 15.73 -15.71
N LEU A 36 -8.14 14.83 -16.38
CA LEU A 36 -7.81 13.39 -16.35
C LEU A 36 -6.37 13.10 -16.78
N LEU A 37 -5.84 13.89 -17.72
CA LEU A 37 -4.47 13.79 -18.19
C LEU A 37 -3.47 14.13 -17.07
N GLU A 38 -3.66 15.27 -16.39
CA GLU A 38 -2.81 15.65 -15.26
C GLU A 38 -2.88 14.62 -14.13
N ARG A 39 -4.06 14.07 -13.84
CA ARG A 39 -4.20 13.02 -12.84
C ARG A 39 -3.38 11.77 -13.18
N ILE A 40 -3.42 11.33 -14.44
CA ILE A 40 -2.70 10.13 -14.88
C ILE A 40 -1.19 10.37 -15.00
N VAL A 41 -0.76 11.54 -15.46
CA VAL A 41 0.65 11.84 -15.72
C VAL A 41 1.38 12.33 -14.47
N LEU A 42 0.68 13.03 -13.58
CA LEU A 42 1.26 13.66 -12.40
C LEU A 42 0.91 12.83 -11.15
N HIS A 43 -0.36 12.74 -10.77
CA HIS A 43 -0.74 12.15 -9.48
C HIS A 43 -0.51 10.65 -9.38
N VAL A 44 -0.82 9.89 -10.43
CA VAL A 44 -0.70 8.42 -10.40
C VAL A 44 0.76 7.98 -10.20
N PRO A 45 1.77 8.43 -10.96
CA PRO A 45 3.16 8.02 -10.75
C PRO A 45 3.69 8.35 -9.36
N PHE A 46 3.38 9.54 -8.82
CA PHE A 46 3.80 9.92 -7.47
C PHE A 46 3.10 9.10 -6.39
N SER A 47 1.83 8.76 -6.57
CA SER A 47 1.11 7.85 -5.66
C SER A 47 1.72 6.45 -5.67
N LEU A 48 1.93 5.87 -6.87
CA LEU A 48 2.56 4.56 -7.03
C LEU A 48 3.95 4.54 -6.38
N TYR A 49 4.75 5.58 -6.61
CA TYR A 49 6.09 5.68 -6.07
C TYR A 49 6.10 5.86 -4.55
N HIS A 50 5.21 6.68 -4.00
CA HIS A 50 5.07 6.87 -2.55
C HIS A 50 4.68 5.55 -1.84
N ALA A 51 3.77 4.78 -2.42
CA ALA A 51 3.43 3.46 -1.91
C ALA A 51 4.60 2.47 -2.02
N TRP A 52 5.30 2.46 -3.16
CA TRP A 52 6.42 1.55 -3.38
C TRP A 52 7.60 1.83 -2.47
N ILE A 53 8.01 3.10 -2.32
CA ILE A 53 9.13 3.46 -1.45
C ILE A 53 8.82 3.15 0.02
N PHE A 54 7.56 3.30 0.43
CA PHE A 54 7.11 2.86 1.75
C PHE A 54 7.23 1.34 1.93
N ALA A 55 6.83 0.54 0.94
CA ALA A 55 7.02 -0.91 0.98
C ALA A 55 8.51 -1.28 1.10
N LEU A 56 9.39 -0.63 0.33
CA LEU A 56 10.84 -0.82 0.40
C LEU A 56 11.40 -0.46 1.78
N LEU A 57 10.90 0.62 2.40
CA LEU A 57 11.28 1.00 3.76
C LEU A 57 10.96 -0.12 4.75
N ILE A 58 9.74 -0.69 4.69
CA ILE A 58 9.35 -1.81 5.55
C ILE A 58 10.23 -3.03 5.32
N VAL A 59 10.46 -3.43 4.07
CA VAL A 59 11.37 -4.56 3.75
C VAL A 59 12.77 -4.33 4.33
N ASN A 60 13.29 -3.10 4.27
CA ASN A 60 14.61 -2.78 4.82
C ASN A 60 14.62 -2.80 6.35
N VAL A 61 13.53 -2.40 7.01
CA VAL A 61 13.41 -2.59 8.46
C VAL A 61 13.49 -4.08 8.81
N PHE A 62 12.80 -4.95 8.07
CA PHE A 62 12.90 -6.39 8.26
C PHE A 62 14.32 -6.93 7.98
N ALA A 63 15.00 -6.42 6.96
CA ALA A 63 16.39 -6.81 6.67
C ALA A 63 17.36 -6.50 7.82
N VAL A 64 17.09 -5.45 8.60
CA VAL A 64 17.90 -5.05 9.77
C VAL A 64 17.48 -5.83 11.03
N VAL A 65 16.18 -6.00 11.28
CA VAL A 65 15.65 -6.55 12.53
C VAL A 65 15.53 -8.08 12.51
N SER A 66 15.43 -8.68 11.33
CA SER A 66 15.25 -10.12 11.14
C SER A 66 16.39 -10.70 10.29
N PRO A 67 17.60 -10.84 10.84
CA PRO A 67 18.71 -11.44 10.12
C PRO A 67 18.41 -12.90 9.76
N ILE A 68 19.00 -13.36 8.65
CA ILE A 68 18.83 -14.71 8.13
C ILE A 68 19.53 -15.70 9.09
N HIS A 69 18.83 -16.76 9.49
CA HIS A 69 19.39 -17.85 10.30
C HIS A 69 19.39 -19.13 9.46
N GLU A 70 20.42 -19.97 9.61
CA GLU A 70 20.52 -21.24 8.87
C GLU A 70 19.42 -22.24 9.26
N ASP A 71 18.95 -22.19 10.51
CA ASP A 71 17.92 -23.10 11.04
C ASP A 71 16.49 -22.71 10.64
N GLY A 72 16.32 -21.67 9.81
CA GLY A 72 15.02 -21.14 9.39
C GLY A 72 14.48 -20.03 10.31
N PRO A 73 13.26 -19.52 10.04
CA PRO A 73 12.72 -18.37 10.75
C PRO A 73 12.30 -18.74 12.18
N SER A 74 12.72 -17.91 13.15
CA SER A 74 12.29 -18.09 14.54
C SER A 74 10.82 -17.71 14.73
N VAL A 75 10.20 -18.18 15.81
CA VAL A 75 8.80 -17.81 16.16
C VAL A 75 8.62 -16.30 16.23
N PHE A 76 9.62 -15.59 16.78
CA PHE A 76 9.62 -14.13 16.84
C PHE A 76 9.56 -13.50 15.44
N GLN A 77 10.36 -13.99 14.49
CA GLN A 77 10.38 -13.49 13.11
C GLN A 77 9.07 -13.75 12.38
N ILE A 78 8.44 -14.90 12.62
CA ILE A 78 7.12 -15.22 12.06
C ILE A 78 6.06 -14.24 12.60
N VAL A 79 6.00 -14.04 13.92
CA VAL A 79 5.06 -13.11 14.55
C VAL A 79 5.29 -11.68 14.07
N LEU A 80 6.56 -11.24 14.00
CA LEU A 80 6.93 -9.92 13.50
C LEU A 80 6.50 -9.74 12.04
N SER A 81 6.69 -10.75 11.20
CA SER A 81 6.29 -10.73 9.79
C SER A 81 4.77 -10.61 9.64
N ILE A 82 4.00 -11.38 10.41
CA ILE A 82 2.53 -11.27 10.42
C ILE A 82 2.10 -9.87 10.86
N ALA A 83 2.71 -9.31 11.90
CA ALA A 83 2.43 -7.94 12.34
C ALA A 83 2.74 -6.91 11.23
N GLY A 84 3.86 -7.08 10.52
CA GLY A 84 4.22 -6.26 9.37
C GLY A 84 3.20 -6.36 8.22
N LEU A 85 2.71 -7.57 7.92
CA LEU A 85 1.67 -7.76 6.90
C LEU A 85 0.35 -7.09 7.29
N CYS A 86 -0.08 -7.23 8.55
CA CYS A 86 -1.26 -6.54 9.06
C CYS A 86 -1.09 -5.01 9.02
N PHE A 87 0.12 -4.51 9.29
CA PHE A 87 0.43 -3.09 9.20
C PHE A 87 0.35 -2.58 7.74
N ILE A 88 0.88 -3.33 6.77
CA ILE A 88 0.73 -2.99 5.35
C ILE A 88 -0.74 -3.02 4.92
N ALA A 89 -1.49 -4.07 5.29
CA ALA A 89 -2.91 -4.16 4.99
C ALA A 89 -3.72 -3.00 5.58
N SER A 90 -3.42 -2.60 6.82
CA SER A 90 -4.02 -1.42 7.45
C SER A 90 -3.63 -0.13 6.72
N THR A 91 -2.41 -0.06 6.20
CA THR A 91 -1.96 1.08 5.40
C THR A 91 -2.72 1.16 4.07
N VAL A 92 -3.01 0.04 3.41
CA VAL A 92 -3.87 0.00 2.20
C VAL A 92 -5.22 0.65 2.49
N ILE A 93 -5.86 0.29 3.61
CA ILE A 93 -7.11 0.91 4.05
C ILE A 93 -6.91 2.42 4.26
N GLY A 94 -5.80 2.83 4.88
CA GLY A 94 -5.48 4.24 5.08
C GLY A 94 -5.30 5.05 3.78
N TYR A 95 -4.80 4.44 2.71
CA TYR A 95 -4.76 5.08 1.38
C TYR A 95 -6.17 5.33 0.82
N ILE A 96 -7.11 4.43 1.09
CA ILE A 96 -8.49 4.57 0.64
C ILE A 96 -9.26 5.59 1.50
N GLU A 97 -9.21 5.45 2.83
CA GLU A 97 -10.03 6.27 3.74
C GLU A 97 -9.45 7.66 3.97
N TYR A 98 -8.13 7.77 4.18
CA TYR A 98 -7.51 9.03 4.62
C TYR A 98 -6.77 9.77 3.50
N LYS A 99 -6.51 9.13 2.35
CA LYS A 99 -5.82 9.76 1.23
C LYS A 99 -6.75 9.99 0.03
N GLN A 100 -7.97 10.45 0.29
CA GLN A 100 -8.94 10.84 -0.74
C GLN A 100 -9.20 9.70 -1.76
N GLY A 101 -9.27 8.44 -1.31
CA GLY A 101 -9.50 7.31 -2.19
C GLY A 101 -8.34 7.03 -3.16
N ASP A 102 -7.10 7.01 -2.67
CA ASP A 102 -5.93 6.74 -3.50
C ASP A 102 -5.83 5.26 -3.90
N VAL A 103 -6.57 4.90 -4.94
CA VAL A 103 -6.63 3.53 -5.45
C VAL A 103 -5.29 3.08 -6.02
N ALA A 104 -4.52 3.98 -6.65
CA ALA A 104 -3.25 3.62 -7.28
C ALA A 104 -2.23 3.14 -6.23
N GLY A 105 -2.02 3.92 -5.17
CA GLY A 105 -1.11 3.56 -4.08
C GLY A 105 -1.60 2.34 -3.29
N ALA A 106 -2.91 2.23 -3.05
CA ALA A 106 -3.51 1.07 -2.41
C ALA A 106 -3.26 -0.23 -3.19
N LEU A 107 -3.40 -0.20 -4.53
CA LEU A 107 -3.14 -1.37 -5.38
C LEU A 107 -1.66 -1.78 -5.38
N VAL A 108 -0.72 -0.82 -5.28
CA VAL A 108 0.71 -1.14 -5.16
C VAL A 108 1.02 -1.88 -3.87
N LEU A 109 0.46 -1.44 -2.74
CA LEU A 109 0.65 -2.13 -1.46
C LEU A 109 -0.06 -3.49 -1.44
N SER A 110 -1.18 -3.62 -2.12
CA SER A 110 -1.81 -4.93 -2.30
C SER A 110 -0.97 -5.86 -3.20
N TRP A 111 -0.38 -5.34 -4.28
CA TRP A 111 0.56 -6.07 -5.11
C TRP A 111 1.81 -6.50 -4.33
N TYR A 112 2.29 -5.66 -3.42
CA TYR A 112 3.36 -6.04 -2.50
C TYR A 112 2.97 -7.25 -1.64
N LEU A 113 1.75 -7.31 -1.09
CA LEU A 113 1.27 -8.49 -0.36
C LEU A 113 1.26 -9.73 -1.28
N PHE A 114 0.79 -9.61 -2.51
CA PHE A 114 0.90 -10.71 -3.47
C PHE A 114 2.35 -11.15 -3.72
N GLY A 115 3.29 -10.21 -3.82
CA GLY A 115 4.72 -10.49 -3.92
C GLY A 115 5.25 -11.27 -2.71
N VAL A 116 4.85 -10.90 -1.49
CA VAL A 116 5.24 -11.64 -0.28
C VAL A 116 4.70 -13.08 -0.35
N PHE A 117 3.44 -13.28 -0.74
CA PHE A 117 2.91 -14.61 -0.98
C PHE A 117 3.75 -15.39 -2.02
N ALA A 118 4.09 -14.77 -3.15
CA ALA A 118 4.81 -15.44 -4.23
C ALA A 118 6.24 -15.90 -3.87
N TYR A 119 6.91 -15.23 -2.92
CA TYR A 119 8.31 -15.47 -2.60
C TYR A 119 8.57 -16.00 -1.18
N GLN A 120 7.56 -16.12 -0.32
CA GLN A 120 7.74 -16.68 1.02
C GLN A 120 7.41 -18.17 1.05
N ASP A 121 8.38 -18.97 1.48
CA ASP A 121 8.23 -20.42 1.64
C ASP A 121 7.57 -20.81 2.97
N GLN A 122 7.65 -19.95 3.98
CA GLN A 122 7.08 -20.24 5.30
C GLN A 122 5.54 -20.24 5.24
N PRO A 123 4.85 -21.37 5.49
CA PRO A 123 3.42 -21.52 5.19
C PRO A 123 2.53 -20.48 5.87
N THR A 124 2.82 -20.14 7.12
CA THR A 124 2.02 -19.16 7.87
C THR A 124 2.08 -17.77 7.21
N ILE A 125 3.27 -17.31 6.86
CA ILE A 125 3.48 -15.99 6.23
C ILE A 125 2.87 -15.99 4.82
N HIS A 126 3.11 -17.07 4.07
CA HIS A 126 2.59 -17.30 2.73
C HIS A 126 1.07 -17.12 2.66
N TRP A 127 0.32 -17.93 3.41
CA TRP A 127 -1.15 -17.92 3.35
C TRP A 127 -1.77 -16.68 4.01
N THR A 128 -1.20 -16.17 5.11
CA THR A 128 -1.66 -14.91 5.71
C THR A 128 -1.51 -13.75 4.74
N SER A 129 -0.41 -13.68 4.00
CA SER A 129 -0.18 -12.65 3.01
C SER A 129 -1.20 -12.69 1.87
N LEU A 130 -1.52 -13.88 1.36
CA LEU A 130 -2.57 -14.05 0.34
C LEU A 130 -3.95 -13.62 0.85
N GLY A 131 -4.32 -14.06 2.06
CA GLY A 131 -5.60 -13.71 2.66
C GLY A 131 -5.77 -12.19 2.81
N LEU A 132 -4.72 -11.51 3.30
CA LEU A 132 -4.71 -10.05 3.41
C LEU A 132 -4.73 -9.38 2.03
N CYS A 133 -3.95 -9.87 1.06
CA CYS A 133 -3.93 -9.35 -0.32
C CYS A 133 -5.33 -9.35 -0.92
N ILE A 134 -6.03 -10.48 -0.87
CA ILE A 134 -7.40 -10.61 -1.41
C ILE A 134 -8.35 -9.68 -0.68
N ALA A 135 -8.30 -9.66 0.66
CA ALA A 135 -9.17 -8.82 1.47
C ALA A 135 -9.02 -7.33 1.15
N VAL A 136 -7.79 -6.82 1.10
CA VAL A 136 -7.56 -5.39 0.83
C VAL A 136 -7.76 -5.03 -0.64
N THR A 137 -7.46 -5.93 -1.59
CA THR A 137 -7.81 -5.74 -3.00
C THR A 137 -9.33 -5.58 -3.16
N ALA A 138 -10.10 -6.50 -2.56
CA ALA A 138 -11.56 -6.45 -2.61
C ALA A 138 -12.10 -5.15 -1.98
N TYR A 139 -11.50 -4.72 -0.86
CA TYR A 139 -11.84 -3.45 -0.22
C TYR A 139 -11.61 -2.25 -1.15
N THR A 140 -10.40 -2.16 -1.73
CA THR A 140 -10.01 -1.09 -2.66
C THR A 140 -10.90 -1.05 -3.90
N LEU A 141 -11.31 -2.20 -4.43
CA LEU A 141 -12.12 -2.28 -5.65
C LEU A 141 -13.63 -2.17 -5.40
N LYS A 142 -14.11 -2.31 -4.16
CA LYS A 142 -15.54 -2.22 -3.80
C LYS A 142 -16.29 -1.04 -4.46
N PRO A 143 -15.82 0.22 -4.41
CA PRO A 143 -16.54 1.34 -5.03
C PRO A 143 -16.57 1.26 -6.57
N LEU A 144 -15.55 0.68 -7.20
CA LEU A 144 -15.51 0.48 -8.65
C LEU A 144 -16.47 -0.63 -9.09
N VAL A 145 -16.48 -1.74 -8.35
CA VAL A 145 -17.39 -2.86 -8.57
C VAL A 145 -18.83 -2.41 -8.38
N LEU A 146 -19.15 -1.66 -7.32
CA LEU A 146 -20.51 -1.14 -7.08
C LEU A 146 -20.98 -0.17 -8.20
N ARG A 147 -20.07 0.63 -8.76
CA ARG A 147 -20.36 1.48 -9.91
C ARG A 147 -20.59 0.70 -11.20
N LEU A 148 -19.82 -0.38 -11.43
CA LEU A 148 -19.92 -1.23 -12.62
C LEU A 148 -21.15 -2.16 -12.61
N PHE A 149 -21.49 -2.72 -11.45
CA PHE A 149 -22.63 -3.63 -11.27
C PHE A 149 -23.97 -2.91 -11.02
N GLY A 150 -24.05 -1.60 -11.29
CA GLY A 150 -25.32 -0.95 -11.56
C GLY A 150 -26.20 -0.70 -10.34
N ARG A 151 -25.64 -0.38 -9.16
CA ARG A 151 -26.44 0.30 -8.13
C ARG A 151 -26.37 1.81 -8.33
N GLN A 152 -26.93 2.27 -9.46
CA GLN A 152 -27.66 3.53 -9.45
C GLN A 152 -28.83 3.34 -8.49
N THR A 153 -28.65 3.61 -7.20
CA THR A 153 -29.82 4.02 -6.41
C THR A 153 -30.22 5.35 -7.02
N GLY A 154 -31.11 5.30 -8.00
CA GLY A 154 -31.77 6.47 -8.54
C GLY A 154 -32.58 7.10 -7.42
N GLU A 155 -32.00 8.09 -6.76
CA GLU A 155 -32.78 9.19 -6.17
C GLU A 155 -32.60 10.41 -7.07
N THR A 156 -32.91 10.22 -8.36
CA THR A 156 -33.61 11.27 -9.09
C THR A 156 -35.02 11.35 -8.51
N ALA A 157 -35.22 12.26 -7.56
CA ALA A 157 -36.55 12.81 -7.35
C ALA A 157 -36.53 14.26 -7.84
N PRO A 158 -37.00 14.55 -9.07
CA PRO A 158 -37.41 15.89 -9.43
C PRO A 158 -38.86 16.13 -8.94
N LEU A 159 -39.01 17.24 -8.22
CA LEU A 159 -40.18 18.12 -8.11
C LEU A 159 -41.48 17.59 -7.48
N LEU A 160 -41.80 18.12 -6.29
CA LEU A 160 -43.14 18.60 -5.98
C LEU A 160 -43.03 20.06 -5.51
N GLY A 161 -43.71 20.96 -6.24
CA GLY A 161 -44.22 22.24 -5.76
C GLY A 161 -43.23 23.39 -5.60
#